data_AF-A0A2W1K5N3-F1
#
_entry.id   AF-A0A2W1K5N3-F1
#
_cell.length_a   1.000
_cell.length_b   1.000
_cell.length_c   1.000
_cell.angle_alpha   90.00
_cell.angle_beta   90.00
_cell.angle_gamma   90.00
#
_symmetry.space_group_name_H-M   'P 1'
#
loop_
_entity.id
_entity.type
_entity.pdbx_description
1 polymer ?
#
loop_
_entity_poly.entity_id
_entity_poly.type
_entity_poly.pdbx_seq_one_letter_code
_entity_poly.pdbx_strand_id
1 'polypeptide(L)'
;MKYTQEQQAAIDLAGQGQTMKVSALAGTGKTSTLVGIAQATQGRGLYLAFNKGIATEAQQRFQGTRCQARTFHSLAYATYGKKYGDRLSMRINGTVVRKEFGLWDDEGDSVAVEALDTVRRFLRTPDETLTEKHYRWMDDVEKSHDPERYYRIRERAMPIAHKLYALMSAERGRFPSSHDIYLQQFVRSDPDLAMDYDYLLFDEAQDADRLMLHLCQRQKIPVIWVGDQYQQIYGWRGAQNAMARIQCPETFLTQSFRFGDAVAGVANRVLEYGQRY
;
A
#
# COMPACT_ATOMS: atom_id res chain seq x y z
N MET A 1 -24.16 -9.01 -17.79
CA MET A 1 -23.39 -7.78 -18.12
C MET A 1 -22.64 -8.06 -19.41
N LYS A 2 -22.49 -7.10 -20.32
CA LYS A 2 -21.69 -7.28 -21.55
C LYS A 2 -20.34 -6.60 -21.35
N TYR A 3 -19.25 -7.38 -21.36
CA TYR A 3 -17.90 -6.87 -21.24
C TYR A 3 -17.40 -6.29 -22.58
N THR A 4 -16.49 -5.31 -22.52
CA THR A 4 -15.72 -4.90 -23.72
C THR A 4 -14.75 -6.00 -24.13
N GLN A 5 -14.18 -5.90 -25.33
CA GLN A 5 -13.13 -6.83 -25.76
C GLN A 5 -11.91 -6.80 -24.84
N GLU A 6 -11.51 -5.61 -24.39
CA GLU A 6 -10.42 -5.42 -23.42
C GLU A 6 -10.71 -6.08 -22.06
N GLN A 7 -11.93 -5.87 -21.53
CA GLN A 7 -12.35 -6.50 -20.28
C GLN A 7 -12.41 -8.02 -20.43
N GLN A 8 -12.95 -8.53 -21.54
CA GLN A 8 -13.02 -9.97 -21.81
C GLN A 8 -11.63 -10.59 -21.94
N ALA A 9 -10.70 -9.94 -22.64
CA ALA A 9 -9.31 -10.39 -22.75
C ALA A 9 -8.63 -10.47 -21.38
N ALA A 10 -8.87 -9.49 -20.50
CA ALA A 10 -8.36 -9.52 -19.13
C ALA A 10 -8.94 -10.69 -18.32
N ILE A 11 -10.24 -10.95 -18.46
CA ILE A 11 -10.93 -12.08 -17.83
C ILE A 11 -10.37 -13.41 -18.32
N ASP A 12 -10.19 -13.57 -19.63
CA ASP A 12 -9.71 -14.81 -20.24
C ASP A 12 -8.26 -15.11 -19.86
N LEU A 13 -7.39 -14.09 -19.82
CA LEU A 13 -6.00 -14.22 -19.37
C LEU A 13 -5.91 -14.62 -17.90
N ALA A 14 -6.69 -13.97 -17.03
CA ALA A 14 -6.73 -14.31 -15.61
C ALA A 14 -7.30 -15.73 -15.38
N GLY A 15 -8.25 -16.17 -16.20
CA GLY A 15 -8.81 -17.52 -16.18
C GLY A 15 -7.79 -18.62 -16.49
N GLN A 16 -6.69 -18.28 -17.19
CA GLN A 16 -5.57 -19.20 -17.45
C GLN A 16 -4.59 -19.32 -16.28
N GLY A 17 -4.85 -18.62 -15.16
CA GLY A 17 -4.00 -18.66 -13.97
C GLY A 17 -2.68 -17.91 -14.15
N GLN A 18 -2.62 -16.89 -14.99
CA GLN A 18 -1.42 -16.08 -15.18
C GLN A 18 -1.39 -14.86 -14.24
N THR A 19 -0.22 -14.58 -13.66
CA THR A 19 0.05 -13.28 -13.05
C THR A 19 0.09 -12.23 -14.15
N MET A 20 -0.65 -11.15 -13.98
CA MET A 20 -0.80 -10.11 -15.01
C MET A 20 -1.11 -8.75 -14.42
N LYS A 21 -0.93 -7.70 -15.22
CA LYS A 21 -1.24 -6.32 -14.88
C LYS A 21 -2.36 -5.80 -15.79
N VAL A 22 -3.32 -5.12 -15.21
CA VAL A 22 -4.43 -4.45 -15.90
C VAL A 22 -4.26 -2.95 -15.66
N SER A 23 -3.76 -2.24 -16.67
CA SER A 23 -3.64 -0.79 -16.67
C SER A 23 -4.96 -0.18 -17.13
N ALA A 24 -5.69 0.38 -16.20
CA ALA A 24 -7.08 0.78 -16.41
C ALA A 24 -7.25 2.28 -16.19
N LEU A 25 -7.69 2.99 -17.22
CA LEU A 25 -7.94 4.43 -17.12
C LEU A 25 -9.17 4.73 -16.24
N ALA A 26 -9.30 5.99 -15.84
CA ALA A 26 -10.45 6.50 -15.11
C ALA A 26 -11.79 6.08 -15.73
N GLY A 27 -12.66 5.45 -14.92
CA GLY A 27 -14.04 5.16 -15.33
C GLY A 27 -14.20 3.99 -16.31
N THR A 28 -13.16 3.18 -16.53
CA THR A 28 -13.16 2.02 -17.45
C THR A 28 -13.76 0.73 -16.88
N GLY A 29 -14.27 0.81 -15.65
CA GLY A 29 -14.94 -0.33 -15.00
C GLY A 29 -13.98 -1.33 -14.33
N LYS A 30 -12.83 -0.89 -13.80
CA LYS A 30 -11.87 -1.71 -13.00
C LYS A 30 -12.54 -2.79 -12.15
N THR A 31 -13.43 -2.38 -11.25
CA THR A 31 -14.09 -3.32 -10.33
C THR A 31 -15.03 -4.29 -11.04
N SER A 32 -15.72 -3.87 -12.11
CA SER A 32 -16.57 -4.77 -12.90
C SER A 32 -15.73 -5.83 -13.62
N THR A 33 -14.54 -5.46 -14.11
CA THR A 33 -13.57 -6.39 -14.69
C THR A 33 -13.07 -7.38 -13.63
N LEU A 34 -12.72 -6.89 -12.44
CA LEU A 34 -12.28 -7.75 -11.33
C LEU A 34 -13.36 -8.75 -10.88
N VAL A 35 -14.63 -8.33 -10.84
CA VAL A 35 -15.76 -9.25 -10.60
C VAL A 35 -15.88 -10.29 -11.71
N GLY A 36 -15.74 -9.88 -12.97
CA GLY A 36 -15.72 -10.82 -14.10
C GLY A 36 -14.59 -11.84 -14.00
N ILE A 37 -13.40 -11.39 -13.61
CA ILE A 37 -12.26 -12.28 -13.34
C ILE A 37 -12.62 -13.27 -12.23
N ALA A 38 -13.14 -12.80 -11.09
CA ALA A 38 -13.52 -13.68 -9.99
C ALA A 38 -14.64 -14.68 -10.32
N GLN A 39 -15.49 -14.36 -11.30
CA GLN A 39 -16.54 -15.26 -11.80
C GLN A 39 -15.99 -16.32 -12.77
N ALA A 40 -15.01 -15.95 -13.60
CA ALA A 40 -14.41 -16.84 -14.60
C ALA A 40 -13.31 -17.73 -14.02
N THR A 41 -12.55 -17.23 -13.04
CA THR A 41 -11.45 -17.96 -12.41
C THR A 41 -11.99 -18.97 -11.39
N GLN A 42 -11.63 -20.23 -11.57
CA GLN A 42 -11.94 -21.30 -10.61
C GLN A 42 -11.09 -21.13 -9.33
N GLY A 43 -11.66 -21.50 -8.18
CA GLY A 43 -10.95 -21.48 -6.90
C GLY A 43 -11.35 -20.34 -5.97
N ARG A 44 -10.60 -20.19 -4.88
CA ARG A 44 -10.77 -19.21 -3.80
C ARG A 44 -9.94 -17.96 -4.12
N GLY A 45 -10.61 -16.85 -4.39
CA GLY A 45 -9.92 -15.58 -4.64
C GLY A 45 -9.68 -14.78 -3.37
N LEU A 46 -8.63 -13.98 -3.35
CA LEU A 46 -8.47 -12.91 -2.37
C LEU A 46 -8.31 -11.56 -3.08
N TYR A 47 -9.27 -10.68 -2.85
CA TYR A 47 -9.18 -9.28 -3.23
C TYR A 47 -8.57 -8.46 -2.09
N LEU A 48 -7.51 -7.71 -2.39
CA LEU A 48 -6.80 -6.84 -1.47
C LEU A 48 -6.99 -5.37 -1.83
N ALA A 49 -7.37 -4.59 -0.81
CA ALA A 49 -7.52 -3.13 -0.92
C ALA A 49 -6.85 -2.38 0.24
N PHE A 50 -6.60 -1.08 0.04
CA PHE A 50 -5.94 -0.22 1.01
C PHE A 50 -6.81 0.19 2.18
N ASN A 51 -8.12 0.37 1.96
CA ASN A 51 -9.01 0.86 2.99
C ASN A 51 -10.28 0.02 3.11
N LYS A 52 -10.89 0.08 4.31
CA LYS A 52 -12.06 -0.71 4.65
C LYS A 52 -13.28 -0.38 3.78
N GLY A 53 -13.41 0.87 3.31
CA GLY A 53 -14.50 1.28 2.42
C GLY A 53 -14.46 0.50 1.10
N ILE A 54 -13.30 0.54 0.41
CA ILE A 54 -13.08 -0.20 -0.84
C ILE A 54 -13.29 -1.70 -0.63
N ALA A 55 -12.71 -2.28 0.42
CA ALA A 55 -12.88 -3.70 0.70
C ALA A 55 -14.35 -4.09 0.97
N THR A 56 -15.13 -3.24 1.64
CA THR A 56 -16.55 -3.50 1.93
C THR A 56 -17.40 -3.42 0.67
N GLU A 57 -17.17 -2.40 -0.17
CA GLU A 57 -17.83 -2.26 -1.47
C GLU A 57 -17.51 -3.44 -2.39
N ALA A 58 -16.23 -3.82 -2.47
CA ALA A 58 -15.77 -4.98 -3.20
C ALA A 58 -16.45 -6.27 -2.69
N GLN A 59 -16.55 -6.47 -1.37
CA GLN A 59 -17.18 -7.66 -0.79
C GLN A 59 -18.64 -7.82 -1.24
N GLN A 60 -19.39 -6.72 -1.39
CA GLN A 60 -20.75 -6.76 -1.92
C GLN A 60 -20.77 -7.12 -3.40
N ARG A 61 -19.84 -6.57 -4.19
CA ARG A 61 -19.75 -6.86 -5.63
C ARG A 61 -19.30 -8.28 -5.94
N PHE A 62 -18.49 -8.89 -5.07
CA PHE A 62 -18.04 -10.27 -5.19
C PHE A 62 -19.05 -11.30 -4.66
N GLN A 63 -20.25 -10.88 -4.21
CA GLN A 63 -21.30 -11.83 -3.81
C GLN A 63 -21.63 -12.79 -4.96
N GLY A 64 -21.71 -14.09 -4.63
CA GLY A 64 -21.89 -15.16 -5.61
C GLY A 64 -20.60 -15.70 -6.21
N THR A 65 -19.44 -15.13 -5.87
CA THR A 65 -18.11 -15.68 -6.18
C THR A 65 -17.46 -16.30 -4.93
N ARG A 66 -16.37 -17.05 -5.13
CA ARG A 66 -15.51 -17.54 -4.03
C ARG A 66 -14.38 -16.56 -3.70
N CYS A 67 -14.49 -15.30 -4.11
CA CYS A 67 -13.51 -14.27 -3.83
C CYS A 67 -13.84 -13.53 -2.53
N GLN A 68 -12.89 -13.51 -1.60
CA GLN A 68 -12.99 -12.76 -0.35
C GLN A 68 -12.32 -11.39 -0.50
N ALA A 69 -12.98 -10.32 -0.07
CA ALA A 69 -12.38 -8.98 -0.06
C ALA A 69 -11.88 -8.61 1.34
N ARG A 70 -10.60 -8.22 1.43
CA ARG A 70 -9.94 -7.82 2.68
C ARG A 70 -9.05 -6.59 2.46
N THR A 71 -8.69 -5.96 3.56
CA THR A 71 -7.54 -5.04 3.54
C THR A 71 -6.28 -5.79 3.93
N PHE A 72 -5.11 -5.26 3.55
CA PHE A 72 -3.82 -5.81 4.01
C PHE A 72 -3.77 -5.93 5.53
N HIS A 73 -4.21 -4.89 6.25
CA HIS A 73 -4.27 -4.91 7.70
C HIS A 73 -5.27 -5.94 8.24
N SER A 74 -6.44 -6.12 7.61
CA SER A 74 -7.42 -7.09 8.11
C SER A 74 -6.97 -8.52 7.86
N LEU A 75 -6.21 -8.78 6.78
CA LEU A 75 -5.54 -10.05 6.51
C LEU A 75 -4.54 -10.39 7.63
N ALA A 76 -3.65 -9.45 7.95
CA ALA A 76 -2.61 -9.64 8.98
C ALA A 76 -3.15 -9.69 10.43
N TYR A 77 -4.27 -9.02 10.69
CA TYR A 77 -4.77 -8.82 12.05
C TYR A 77 -5.05 -10.12 12.81
N ALA A 78 -5.58 -11.14 12.11
CA ALA A 78 -5.99 -12.39 12.74
C ALA A 78 -4.82 -13.13 13.41
N THR A 79 -3.62 -13.05 12.81
CA THR A 79 -2.43 -13.80 13.23
C THR A 79 -1.46 -12.94 14.03
N TYR A 80 -1.25 -11.68 13.60
CA TYR A 80 -0.25 -10.79 14.22
C TYR A 80 -0.85 -9.62 15.01
N GLY A 81 -2.09 -9.23 14.73
CA GLY A 81 -2.69 -8.02 15.29
C GLY A 81 -3.34 -8.21 16.66
N LYS A 82 -4.00 -9.35 16.90
CA LYS A 82 -4.78 -9.61 18.14
C LYS A 82 -4.01 -9.36 19.44
N LYS A 83 -2.71 -9.68 19.46
CA LYS A 83 -1.86 -9.55 20.66
C LYS A 83 -1.67 -8.11 21.16
N TYR A 84 -1.85 -7.12 20.29
CA TYR A 84 -1.73 -5.72 20.66
C TYR A 84 -2.99 -5.18 21.35
N GLY A 85 -4.16 -5.78 21.10
CA GLY A 85 -5.43 -5.46 21.76
C GLY A 85 -5.70 -3.94 21.84
N ASP A 86 -6.00 -3.47 23.05
CA ASP A 86 -6.36 -2.07 23.34
C ASP A 86 -5.21 -1.07 23.12
N ARG A 87 -3.99 -1.55 22.88
CA ARG A 87 -2.86 -0.67 22.55
C ARG A 87 -2.93 -0.16 21.11
N LEU A 88 -3.68 -0.82 20.22
CA LEU A 88 -3.82 -0.36 18.84
C LEU A 88 -4.50 1.01 18.81
N SER A 89 -3.77 2.01 18.33
CA SER A 89 -4.21 3.40 18.36
C SER A 89 -3.83 4.13 17.08
N MET A 90 -4.79 4.90 16.55
CA MET A 90 -4.55 5.83 15.45
C MET A 90 -3.99 7.19 15.91
N ARG A 91 -3.79 7.39 17.22
CA ARG A 91 -3.47 8.70 17.81
C ARG A 91 -2.00 8.91 18.15
N ILE A 92 -1.10 8.11 17.60
CA ILE A 92 0.35 8.27 17.81
C ILE A 92 0.84 9.45 16.96
N ASN A 93 1.31 10.51 17.61
CA ASN A 93 1.82 11.72 16.98
C ASN A 93 3.09 12.22 17.70
N GLY A 94 3.73 13.26 17.15
CA GLY A 94 4.96 13.83 17.71
C GLY A 94 4.83 14.26 19.16
N THR A 95 3.68 14.76 19.59
CA THR A 95 3.45 15.14 21.00
C THR A 95 3.50 13.94 21.95
N VAL A 96 2.94 12.80 21.55
CA VAL A 96 3.01 11.56 22.35
C VAL A 96 4.44 11.09 22.48
N VAL A 97 5.19 11.08 21.37
CA VAL A 97 6.61 10.68 21.36
C VAL A 97 7.46 11.65 22.18
N ARG A 98 7.26 12.96 22.02
CA ARG A 98 7.95 14.00 22.80
C ARG A 98 7.80 13.78 24.30
N LYS A 99 6.57 13.53 24.76
CA LYS A 99 6.27 13.28 26.18
C LYS A 99 6.92 11.99 26.69
N GLU A 100 6.83 10.90 25.91
CA GLU A 100 7.41 9.60 26.27
C GLU A 100 8.93 9.68 26.46
N PHE A 101 9.62 10.43 25.59
CA PHE A 101 11.08 10.52 25.60
C PHE A 101 11.62 11.76 26.33
N GLY A 102 10.76 12.56 26.97
CA GLY A 102 11.18 13.74 27.74
C GLY A 102 11.89 14.82 26.92
N LEU A 103 11.46 15.04 25.67
CA LEU A 103 12.10 15.97 24.73
C LEU A 103 11.62 17.41 24.98
N TRP A 104 12.08 18.05 26.04
CA TRP A 104 11.58 19.36 26.49
C TRP A 104 12.30 20.58 25.91
N ASP A 105 13.43 20.38 25.24
CA ASP A 105 14.17 21.44 24.56
C ASP A 105 13.49 21.95 23.28
N ASP A 106 14.02 23.03 22.73
CA ASP A 106 13.48 23.75 21.57
C ASP A 106 13.43 22.91 20.27
N GLU A 107 14.28 21.89 20.16
CA GLU A 107 14.29 20.97 19.01
C GLU A 107 13.45 19.71 19.26
N GLY A 108 12.93 19.52 20.48
CA GLY A 108 12.29 18.28 20.92
C GLY A 108 11.08 17.86 20.08
N ASP A 109 10.27 18.83 19.61
CA ASP A 109 9.16 18.54 18.68
C ASP A 109 9.66 18.01 17.33
N SER A 110 10.74 18.61 16.80
CA SER A 110 11.32 18.17 15.52
C SER A 110 11.89 16.76 15.64
N VAL A 111 12.66 16.49 16.71
CA VAL A 111 13.21 15.16 17.00
C VAL A 111 12.11 14.11 17.13
N ALA A 112 11.02 14.42 17.84
CA ALA A 112 9.90 13.50 18.01
C ALA A 112 9.16 13.19 16.70
N VAL A 113 8.94 14.20 15.87
CA VAL A 113 8.30 14.04 14.55
C VAL A 113 9.18 13.21 13.63
N GLU A 114 10.47 13.52 13.52
CA GLU A 114 11.39 12.77 12.65
C GLU A 114 11.55 11.32 13.11
N ALA A 115 11.62 11.07 14.42
CA ALA A 115 11.69 9.71 14.95
C ALA A 115 10.44 8.90 14.59
N LEU A 116 9.24 9.48 14.77
CA LEU A 116 7.99 8.81 14.44
C LEU A 116 7.86 8.55 12.93
N ASP A 117 8.21 9.53 12.10
CA ASP A 117 8.12 9.38 10.66
C ASP A 117 9.17 8.41 10.10
N THR A 118 10.34 8.32 10.73
CA THR A 118 11.34 7.29 10.42
C THR A 118 10.79 5.89 10.70
N VAL A 119 10.14 5.69 11.85
CA VAL A 119 9.46 4.42 12.15
C VAL A 119 8.37 4.14 11.11
N ARG A 120 7.52 5.11 10.78
CA ARG A 120 6.46 4.92 9.77
C ARG A 120 6.99 4.56 8.39
N ARG A 121 8.11 5.15 7.96
CA ARG A 121 8.78 4.81 6.70
C ARG A 121 9.33 3.39 6.74
N PHE A 122 9.99 3.01 7.83
CA PHE A 122 10.44 1.63 8.05
C PHE A 122 9.30 0.62 7.97
N LEU A 123 8.16 0.89 8.63
CA LEU A 123 7.00 -0.01 8.62
C LEU A 123 6.37 -0.21 7.24
N ARG A 124 6.71 0.61 6.24
CA ARG A 124 6.28 0.47 4.84
C ARG A 124 7.29 -0.26 3.96
N THR A 125 8.33 -0.85 4.55
CA THR A 125 9.30 -1.68 3.86
C THR A 125 9.36 -3.08 4.48
N PRO A 126 9.72 -4.11 3.70
CA PRO A 126 9.97 -5.45 4.23
C PRO A 126 11.33 -5.56 4.94
N ASP A 127 12.00 -4.44 5.23
CA ASP A 127 13.36 -4.45 5.77
C ASP A 127 13.41 -5.07 7.17
N GLU A 128 14.49 -5.79 7.46
CA GLU A 128 14.60 -6.49 8.75
C GLU A 128 14.89 -5.53 9.92
N THR A 129 15.64 -4.48 9.63
CA THR A 129 16.14 -3.52 10.61
C THR A 129 15.85 -2.09 10.16
N LEU A 130 15.47 -1.25 11.11
CA LEU A 130 15.41 0.19 10.91
C LEU A 130 16.85 0.70 10.77
N THR A 131 17.18 1.28 9.63
CA THR A 131 18.46 1.93 9.36
C THR A 131 18.27 3.33 8.82
N GLU A 132 19.38 4.03 8.57
CA GLU A 132 19.42 5.40 8.06
C GLU A 132 18.65 5.62 6.75
N LYS A 133 18.46 4.58 5.93
CA LYS A 133 17.68 4.68 4.68
C LYS A 133 16.19 4.98 4.90
N HIS A 134 15.70 4.84 6.13
CA HIS A 134 14.31 5.16 6.48
C HIS A 134 14.17 6.56 7.06
N TYR A 135 15.28 7.21 7.39
CA TYR A 135 15.30 8.64 7.64
C TYR A 135 15.12 9.37 6.29
N ARG A 136 14.64 10.63 6.29
CA ARG A 136 14.31 11.39 5.06
C ARG A 136 15.40 11.26 3.97
N TRP A 137 14.99 11.35 2.70
CA TRP A 137 15.91 11.24 1.57
C TRP A 137 16.97 12.34 1.63
N MET A 138 18.22 12.03 1.27
CA MET A 138 19.32 13.01 1.27
C MET A 138 19.00 14.26 0.43
N ASP A 139 18.25 14.12 -0.65
CA ASP A 139 17.83 15.25 -1.48
C ASP A 139 16.95 16.27 -0.74
N ASP A 140 16.20 15.83 0.28
CA ASP A 140 15.41 16.74 1.14
C ASP A 140 16.31 17.54 2.10
N VAL A 141 17.52 17.03 2.36
CA VAL A 141 18.53 17.59 3.26
C VAL A 141 19.36 18.66 2.58
N GLU A 142 19.81 18.35 1.36
CA GLU A 142 20.61 19.27 0.55
C GLU A 142 19.78 20.51 0.15
N LYS A 143 18.46 20.38 0.12
CA LYS A 143 17.50 21.48 -0.08
C LYS A 143 17.07 22.18 1.22
N SER A 144 17.52 21.71 2.38
CA SER A 144 17.26 22.37 3.66
C SER A 144 17.99 23.71 3.73
N HIS A 145 17.31 24.74 4.23
CA HIS A 145 17.93 26.04 4.50
C HIS A 145 18.91 26.00 5.68
N ASP A 146 18.88 24.92 6.48
CA ASP A 146 19.77 24.70 7.63
C ASP A 146 20.19 23.22 7.71
N PRO A 147 21.28 22.83 7.03
CA PRO A 147 21.79 21.46 7.04
C PRO A 147 22.33 21.02 8.41
N GLU A 148 22.95 21.91 9.18
CA GLU A 148 23.52 21.56 10.48
C GLU A 148 22.44 21.18 11.48
N ARG A 149 21.35 21.96 11.55
CA ARG A 149 20.18 21.63 12.37
C ARG A 149 19.58 20.29 11.96
N TYR A 150 19.52 20.01 10.66
CA TYR A 150 19.05 18.71 10.20
C TYR A 150 19.90 17.55 10.73
N TYR A 151 21.23 17.65 10.63
CA TYR A 151 22.13 16.59 11.13
C TYR A 151 22.00 16.40 12.64
N ARG A 152 21.91 17.49 13.41
CA ARG A 152 21.66 17.42 14.87
C ARG A 152 20.34 16.73 15.20
N ILE A 153 19.26 17.09 14.51
CA ILE A 153 17.95 16.45 14.71
C ILE A 153 18.03 14.96 14.37
N ARG A 154 18.67 14.60 13.25
CA ARG A 154 18.83 13.21 12.81
C ARG A 154 19.57 12.36 13.85
N GLU A 155 20.71 12.86 14.32
CA GLU A 155 21.55 12.18 15.32
C GLU A 155 20.76 11.87 16.60
N ARG A 156 19.86 12.78 17.00
CA ARG A 156 18.97 12.58 18.15
C ARG A 156 17.77 11.69 17.84
N ALA A 157 17.18 11.83 16.65
CA ALA A 157 15.95 11.16 16.25
C ALA A 157 16.16 9.66 15.97
N MET A 158 17.29 9.26 15.39
CA MET A 158 17.53 7.85 15.02
C MET A 158 17.54 6.90 16.23
N PRO A 159 18.30 7.16 17.32
CA PRO A 159 18.23 6.34 18.53
C PRO A 159 16.82 6.29 19.14
N ILE A 160 16.08 7.40 19.06
CA ILE A 160 14.69 7.48 19.55
C ILE A 160 13.76 6.67 18.66
N ALA A 161 13.94 6.68 17.35
CA ALA A 161 13.17 5.88 16.40
C ALA A 161 13.33 4.38 16.69
N HIS A 162 14.56 3.92 16.98
CA HIS A 162 14.81 2.54 17.41
C HIS A 162 14.07 2.18 18.70
N LYS A 163 14.19 3.02 19.74
CA LYS A 163 13.48 2.80 21.03
C LYS A 163 11.97 2.83 20.84
N LEU A 164 11.45 3.78 20.06
CA LEU A 164 10.05 3.94 19.73
C LEU A 164 9.51 2.71 19.01
N TYR A 165 10.20 2.21 17.99
CA TYR A 165 9.83 0.98 17.30
C TYR A 165 9.78 -0.21 18.27
N ALA A 166 10.76 -0.34 19.18
CA ALA A 166 10.76 -1.39 20.20
C ALA A 166 9.55 -1.27 21.15
N LEU A 167 9.23 -0.07 21.63
CA LEU A 167 8.05 0.19 22.48
C LEU A 167 6.73 -0.15 21.75
N MET A 168 6.61 0.27 20.49
CA MET A 168 5.42 0.00 19.65
C MET A 168 5.28 -1.48 19.31
N SER A 169 6.40 -2.21 19.14
CA SER A 169 6.43 -3.62 18.74
C SER A 169 6.38 -4.60 19.90
N ALA A 170 6.64 -4.14 21.13
CA ALA A 170 6.50 -4.98 22.31
C ALA A 170 5.08 -5.56 22.37
N GLU A 171 4.90 -6.80 22.80
CA GLU A 171 3.56 -7.40 22.91
C GLU A 171 2.79 -6.81 24.09
N ARG A 172 3.51 -6.49 25.16
CA ARG A 172 2.97 -5.87 26.38
C ARG A 172 3.67 -4.55 26.64
N GLY A 173 2.93 -3.59 27.20
CA GLY A 173 3.45 -2.26 27.51
C GLY A 173 2.31 -1.24 27.61
N ARG A 174 2.65 -0.03 28.05
CA ARG A 174 1.69 1.09 28.13
C ARG A 174 1.70 1.96 26.88
N PHE A 175 2.80 1.95 26.13
CA PHE A 175 2.91 2.75 24.92
C PHE A 175 1.99 2.21 23.81
N PRO A 176 1.23 3.06 23.09
CA PRO A 176 0.35 2.63 22.02
C PRO A 176 1.11 1.99 20.85
N SER A 177 0.47 1.07 20.15
CA SER A 177 0.97 0.45 18.91
C SER A 177 0.15 0.91 17.70
N SER A 178 0.72 0.73 16.50
CA SER A 178 0.07 1.06 15.23
C SER A 178 -0.31 -0.21 14.48
N HIS A 179 -1.34 -0.13 13.63
CA HIS A 179 -1.72 -1.22 12.73
C HIS A 179 -0.60 -1.63 11.76
N ASP A 180 0.29 -0.69 11.43
CA ASP A 180 1.41 -0.96 10.53
C ASP A 180 2.48 -1.88 11.14
N ILE A 181 2.56 -1.94 12.48
CA ILE A 181 3.51 -2.80 13.21
C ILE A 181 3.23 -4.27 12.88
N TYR A 182 1.99 -4.70 13.12
CA TYR A 182 1.64 -6.11 12.91
C TYR A 182 1.55 -6.45 11.43
N LEU A 183 1.22 -5.47 10.56
CA LEU A 183 1.21 -5.68 9.12
C LEU A 183 2.64 -5.97 8.63
N GLN A 184 3.62 -5.16 9.04
CA GLN A 184 5.02 -5.41 8.69
C GLN A 184 5.50 -6.76 9.21
N GLN A 185 5.19 -7.11 10.46
CA GLN A 185 5.53 -8.42 11.05
C GLN A 185 4.92 -9.58 10.26
N PHE A 186 3.65 -9.47 9.86
CA PHE A 186 2.99 -10.47 9.03
C PHE A 186 3.69 -10.63 7.68
N VAL A 187 3.95 -9.54 6.97
CA VAL A 187 4.60 -9.60 5.64
C VAL A 187 6.02 -10.16 5.75
N ARG A 188 6.78 -9.75 6.77
CA ARG A 188 8.14 -10.27 7.04
C ARG A 188 8.17 -11.74 7.43
N SER A 189 7.05 -12.30 7.90
CA SER A 189 6.95 -13.74 8.16
C SER A 189 6.84 -14.58 6.89
N ASP A 190 6.84 -13.92 5.72
CA ASP A 190 6.76 -14.54 4.39
C ASP A 190 5.55 -15.48 4.28
N PRO A 191 4.33 -14.95 4.47
CA PRO A 191 3.14 -15.79 4.56
C PRO A 191 2.83 -16.42 3.20
N ASP A 192 2.54 -17.73 3.22
CA ASP A 192 2.10 -18.47 2.04
C ASP A 192 0.58 -18.39 1.92
N LEU A 193 0.09 -17.45 1.11
CA LEU A 193 -1.35 -17.27 0.90
C LEU A 193 -1.96 -18.38 0.03
N ALA A 194 -1.14 -19.23 -0.61
CA ALA A 194 -1.62 -20.36 -1.40
C ALA A 194 -2.38 -21.41 -0.57
N MET A 195 -2.17 -21.40 0.75
CA MET A 195 -2.88 -22.31 1.68
C MET A 195 -4.40 -22.04 1.67
N ASP A 196 -4.80 -20.77 1.56
CA ASP A 196 -6.18 -20.33 1.69
C ASP A 196 -6.79 -19.82 0.39
N TYR A 197 -5.96 -19.45 -0.59
CA TYR A 197 -6.38 -18.82 -1.82
C TYR A 197 -5.66 -19.41 -3.02
N ASP A 198 -6.31 -19.37 -4.17
CA ASP A 198 -5.82 -19.90 -5.43
C ASP A 198 -5.38 -18.75 -6.38
N TYR A 199 -5.82 -17.51 -6.13
CA TYR A 199 -5.39 -16.31 -6.85
C TYR A 199 -5.60 -15.03 -6.03
N LEU A 200 -4.87 -13.98 -6.37
CA LEU A 200 -4.96 -12.65 -5.76
C LEU A 200 -5.43 -11.59 -6.76
N LEU A 201 -6.28 -10.68 -6.31
CA LEU A 201 -6.67 -9.46 -7.01
C LEU A 201 -6.19 -8.28 -6.18
N PHE A 202 -5.26 -7.48 -6.68
CA PHE A 202 -4.80 -6.26 -6.01
C PHE A 202 -5.28 -5.04 -6.78
N ASP A 203 -6.27 -4.34 -6.22
CA ASP A 203 -6.84 -3.12 -6.76
C ASP A 203 -6.10 -1.87 -6.29
N GLU A 204 -6.17 -0.81 -7.09
CA GLU A 204 -5.42 0.44 -6.92
C GLU A 204 -3.91 0.22 -6.71
N ALA A 205 -3.34 -0.78 -7.40
CA ALA A 205 -1.95 -1.21 -7.26
C ALA A 205 -0.93 -0.09 -7.53
N GLN A 206 -1.32 1.00 -8.20
CA GLN A 206 -0.47 2.18 -8.37
C GLN A 206 -0.09 2.87 -7.05
N ASP A 207 -0.90 2.70 -6.00
CA ASP A 207 -0.69 3.31 -4.68
C ASP A 207 0.07 2.39 -3.71
N ALA A 208 0.53 1.23 -4.18
CA ALA A 208 1.20 0.23 -3.34
C ALA A 208 2.56 0.72 -2.86
N ASP A 209 2.82 0.54 -1.56
CA ASP A 209 4.15 0.71 -1.00
C ASP A 209 5.02 -0.55 -1.18
N ARG A 210 6.29 -0.45 -0.78
CA ARG A 210 7.26 -1.55 -0.92
C ARG A 210 6.86 -2.79 -0.11
N LEU A 211 6.16 -2.62 1.01
CA LEU A 211 5.72 -3.73 1.84
C LEU A 211 4.61 -4.52 1.14
N MET A 212 3.62 -3.82 0.58
CA MET A 212 2.51 -4.46 -0.14
C MET A 212 2.97 -5.15 -1.42
N LEU A 213 3.86 -4.48 -2.18
CA LEU A 213 4.50 -5.09 -3.35
C LEU A 213 5.26 -6.36 -2.95
N HIS A 214 6.03 -6.32 -1.87
CA HIS A 214 6.78 -7.48 -1.38
C HIS A 214 5.86 -8.65 -1.01
N LEU A 215 4.75 -8.40 -0.30
CA LEU A 215 3.79 -9.44 0.06
C LEU A 215 3.28 -10.15 -1.21
N CYS A 216 2.75 -9.38 -2.16
CA CYS A 216 2.09 -9.93 -3.34
C CYS A 216 3.07 -10.58 -4.33
N GLN A 217 4.25 -10.00 -4.56
CA GLN A 217 5.25 -10.53 -5.50
C GLN A 217 5.85 -11.88 -5.07
N ARG A 218 5.80 -12.21 -3.78
CA ARG A 218 6.36 -13.46 -3.24
C ARG A 218 5.37 -14.62 -3.22
N GLN A 219 4.12 -14.37 -3.60
CA GLN A 219 3.09 -15.40 -3.58
C GLN A 219 3.29 -16.39 -4.72
N LYS A 220 2.99 -17.66 -4.44
CA LYS A 220 3.08 -18.76 -5.41
C LYS A 220 1.80 -18.93 -6.24
N ILE A 221 0.82 -18.08 -6.00
CA ILE A 221 -0.46 -18.04 -6.69
C ILE A 221 -0.50 -16.85 -7.67
N PRO A 222 -1.32 -16.90 -8.72
CA PRO A 222 -1.43 -15.83 -9.70
C PRO A 222 -1.87 -14.53 -9.03
N VAL A 223 -1.20 -13.43 -9.38
CA VAL A 223 -1.53 -12.09 -8.88
C VAL A 223 -1.96 -11.21 -10.04
N ILE A 224 -3.20 -10.72 -9.97
CA ILE A 224 -3.75 -9.78 -10.93
C ILE A 224 -3.67 -8.39 -10.32
N TRP A 225 -2.78 -7.56 -10.86
CA TRP A 225 -2.55 -6.19 -10.44
C TRP A 225 -3.42 -5.26 -11.26
N VAL A 226 -4.27 -4.46 -10.63
CA VAL A 226 -5.15 -3.51 -11.31
C VAL A 226 -4.88 -2.11 -10.79
N GLY A 227 -4.67 -1.17 -11.71
CA GLY A 227 -4.39 0.19 -11.32
C GLY A 227 -4.44 1.17 -12.48
N ASP A 228 -4.47 2.45 -12.16
CA ASP A 228 -4.37 3.53 -13.13
C ASP A 228 -3.00 4.21 -12.97
N GLN A 229 -2.10 4.01 -13.95
CA GLN A 229 -0.77 4.63 -13.92
C GLN A 229 -0.81 6.17 -13.91
N TYR A 230 -1.90 6.78 -14.38
CA TYR A 230 -2.07 8.22 -14.45
C TYR A 230 -2.72 8.83 -13.20
N GLN A 231 -3.23 8.01 -12.26
CA GLN A 231 -3.85 8.48 -11.01
C GLN A 231 -2.97 8.27 -9.77
N GLN A 232 -1.66 8.18 -9.93
CA GLN A 232 -0.73 8.13 -8.80
C GLN A 232 -0.75 9.44 -8.01
N ILE A 233 -1.58 9.50 -6.96
CA ILE A 233 -1.73 10.68 -6.09
C ILE A 233 -0.97 10.55 -4.76
N TYR A 234 -0.45 9.36 -4.44
CA TYR A 234 0.27 9.08 -3.18
C TYR A 234 1.80 8.99 -3.33
N GLY A 235 2.40 9.60 -4.36
CA GLY A 235 3.86 9.60 -4.55
C GLY A 235 4.65 10.08 -3.32
N TRP A 236 4.11 11.05 -2.56
CA TRP A 236 4.68 11.56 -1.30
C TRP A 236 4.72 10.53 -0.16
N ARG A 237 4.03 9.40 -0.28
CA ARG A 237 4.04 8.30 0.71
C ARG A 237 5.10 7.24 0.44
N GLY A 238 5.90 7.39 -0.62
CA GLY A 238 6.92 6.42 -1.04
C GLY A 238 6.41 5.38 -2.05
N ALA A 239 5.19 5.56 -2.57
CA ALA A 239 4.69 4.81 -3.73
C ALA A 239 5.43 5.27 -5.00
N GLN A 240 6.66 4.79 -5.19
CA GLN A 240 7.40 5.03 -6.44
C GLN A 240 6.88 4.05 -7.50
N ASN A 241 6.05 4.58 -8.41
CA ASN A 241 5.56 3.96 -9.64
C ASN A 241 5.42 2.42 -9.57
N ALA A 242 4.60 1.96 -8.62
CA ALA A 242 4.43 0.54 -8.29
C ALA A 242 4.11 -0.31 -9.54
N MET A 243 3.24 0.21 -10.42
CA MET A 243 2.85 -0.42 -11.68
C MET A 243 4.01 -0.57 -12.68
N ALA A 244 5.02 0.31 -12.67
CA ALA A 244 6.20 0.19 -13.52
C ALA A 244 7.20 -0.87 -13.01
N ARG A 245 7.19 -1.18 -11.71
CA ARG A 245 8.08 -2.19 -11.11
C ARG A 245 7.55 -3.62 -11.25
N ILE A 246 6.27 -3.78 -11.56
CA ILE A 246 5.62 -5.07 -11.75
C ILE A 246 5.90 -5.54 -13.18
N GLN A 247 6.78 -6.55 -13.31
CA GLN A 247 7.15 -7.17 -14.57
C GLN A 247 6.28 -8.41 -14.82
N CYS A 248 5.19 -8.26 -15.56
CA CYS A 248 4.31 -9.35 -15.99
C CYS A 248 3.53 -8.93 -17.25
N PRO A 249 2.85 -9.86 -17.94
CA PRO A 249 1.97 -9.52 -19.06
C PRO A 249 0.98 -8.41 -18.69
N GLU A 250 0.81 -7.43 -19.58
CA GLU A 250 -0.02 -6.25 -19.36
C GLU A 250 -1.18 -6.22 -20.36
N THR A 251 -2.36 -5.88 -19.87
CA THR A 251 -3.54 -5.54 -20.66
C THR A 251 -4.09 -4.18 -20.25
N PHE A 252 -4.87 -3.56 -21.12
CA PHE A 252 -5.35 -2.20 -20.95
C PHE A 252 -6.87 -2.16 -20.91
N LEU A 253 -7.41 -1.31 -20.03
CA LEU A 253 -8.81 -0.88 -20.11
C LEU A 253 -8.80 0.60 -20.45
N THR A 254 -9.25 0.96 -21.66
CA THR A 254 -9.16 2.32 -22.20
C THR A 254 -10.53 2.98 -22.38
N GLN A 255 -11.58 2.18 -22.57
CA GLN A 255 -12.93 2.69 -22.79
C GLN A 255 -13.59 3.17 -21.49
N SER A 256 -13.75 4.49 -21.31
CA SER A 256 -14.46 5.07 -20.17
C SER A 256 -15.98 4.99 -20.33
N PHE A 257 -16.68 4.62 -19.25
CA PHE A 257 -18.15 4.66 -19.16
C PHE A 257 -18.67 5.84 -18.34
N ARG A 258 -17.76 6.61 -17.74
CA ARG A 258 -18.12 7.71 -16.83
C ARG A 258 -18.33 9.03 -17.56
N PHE A 259 -17.68 9.21 -18.70
CA PHE A 259 -17.69 10.47 -19.46
C PHE A 259 -17.46 10.21 -20.94
N GLY A 260 -18.05 11.05 -21.81
CA GLY A 260 -17.92 10.94 -23.26
C GLY A 260 -16.62 11.55 -23.82
N ASP A 261 -16.42 11.39 -25.13
CA ASP A 261 -15.18 11.71 -25.85
C ASP A 261 -14.68 13.14 -25.65
N ALA A 262 -15.59 14.11 -25.51
CA ALA A 262 -15.23 15.51 -25.29
C ALA A 262 -14.44 15.71 -23.98
N VAL A 263 -14.87 15.06 -22.89
CA VAL A 263 -14.19 15.14 -21.58
C VAL A 263 -12.92 14.30 -21.60
N ALA A 264 -12.96 13.13 -22.23
CA ALA A 264 -11.77 12.27 -22.39
C ALA A 264 -10.65 13.00 -23.15
N GLY A 265 -10.99 13.71 -24.23
CA GLY A 265 -10.02 14.48 -25.01
C GLY A 265 -9.36 15.62 -24.23
N VAL A 266 -10.11 16.30 -23.35
CA VAL A 266 -9.53 17.32 -22.46
C VAL A 266 -8.60 16.66 -21.43
N ALA A 267 -9.05 15.58 -20.78
CA ALA A 267 -8.25 14.87 -19.79
C ALA A 267 -6.94 14.33 -20.38
N ASN A 268 -6.99 13.71 -21.56
CA ASN A 268 -5.81 13.18 -22.24
C ASN A 268 -4.79 14.27 -22.58
N ARG A 269 -5.23 15.45 -23.05
CA ARG A 269 -4.31 16.59 -23.28
C ARG A 269 -3.62 17.03 -21.99
N VAL A 270 -4.32 17.07 -20.86
CA VAL A 270 -3.71 17.42 -19.57
C VAL A 270 -2.68 16.37 -19.15
N LEU A 271 -2.99 15.07 -19.33
CA LEU A 271 -2.07 13.98 -19.04
C LEU A 271 -0.80 14.02 -19.93
N GLU A 272 -0.95 14.29 -21.22
CA GLU A 272 0.18 14.46 -22.15
C GLU A 272 1.12 15.61 -21.74
N TYR A 273 0.56 16.73 -21.27
CA TYR A 273 1.35 17.84 -20.74
C TYR A 273 2.09 17.47 -19.45
N GLY A 274 1.45 16.69 -18.58
CA GLY A 274 2.05 16.22 -17.32
C GLY A 274 3.19 15.21 -17.49
N GLN A 275 3.27 14.51 -18.62
CA GLN A 275 4.36 13.57 -18.92
C GLN A 275 5.63 14.21 -19.49
N ARG A 276 5.59 15.49 -19.88
CA ARG A 276 6.74 16.22 -20.46
C ARG A 276 7.67 16.86 -19.41
N TYR A 277 7.38 16.67 -18.13
CA TYR A 277 8.15 17.15 -16.97
C TYR A 277 8.39 16.01 -15.99
#